data_AF-A0A1A8DML4-F1
#
_entry.id   AF-A0A1A8DML4-F1
#
_cell.length_a   1.000
_cell.length_b   1.000
_cell.length_c   1.000
_cell.angle_alpha   90.00
_cell.angle_beta   90.00
_cell.angle_gamma   90.00
#
_symmetry.space_group_name_H-M   'P 1'
#
loop_
_entity.id
_entity.type
_entity.pdbx_description
1 polymer ?
#
loop_
_entity_poly.entity_id
_entity_poly.type
_entity_poly.pdbx_seq_one_letter_code
_entity_poly.pdbx_strand_id
1 'polypeptide(L)'
;YNNMKQFIRYLISSNIGEVVCIFLTAALGMPEALIPVQLLWVNLVTDGFPATALGFNPPDLDIMSRPPRSPKEPLISSWLFCRYLIIGCYVGAATVGAAAWWFMAAHDGPKLSFYQLSHYLQCREGHVEFSGVQCLVFESPYPMTMALSVLVTIEMCNALNSLSENQSLLKMPPWSNPWLVGAICLSMALHFLILYVDPLPVIFQIRPLSWTQWVVVLKMSLPVILMDETLKFLARNYIEPGSQIQTLQEEELQRSRVNTGFIGAVMWRLHESVRGVSWSFVLVSAPLVIWIFSLDSDITNIFWE
;
A
#
# COMPACT_ATOMS: atom_id res chain seq x y z
N TYR A 1 15.59 -8.84 17.00
CA TYR A 1 14.90 -9.89 16.23
C TYR A 1 13.54 -9.43 15.70
N ASN A 2 12.63 -8.86 16.52
CA ASN A 2 11.33 -8.37 16.04
C ASN A 2 11.45 -7.34 14.92
N ASN A 3 12.32 -6.34 15.09
CA ASN A 3 12.63 -5.35 14.05
C ASN A 3 13.16 -6.01 12.77
N MET A 4 13.93 -7.10 12.92
CA MET A 4 14.44 -7.87 11.78
C MET A 4 13.33 -8.59 11.00
N LYS A 5 12.39 -9.25 11.69
CA LYS A 5 11.19 -9.80 11.03
C LYS A 5 10.45 -8.71 10.26
N GLN A 6 10.32 -7.54 10.85
CA GLN A 6 9.51 -6.46 10.33
C GLN A 6 10.07 -5.87 9.03
N PHE A 7 11.37 -5.58 8.97
CA PHE A 7 11.98 -5.12 7.71
C PHE A 7 11.96 -6.23 6.64
N ILE A 8 12.19 -7.50 7.00
CA ILE A 8 12.18 -8.62 6.03
C ILE A 8 10.78 -8.74 5.41
N ARG A 9 9.73 -8.64 6.23
CA ARG A 9 8.34 -8.72 5.77
C ARG A 9 7.97 -7.53 4.88
N TYR A 10 8.45 -6.33 5.20
CA TYR A 10 8.28 -5.15 4.36
C TYR A 10 8.90 -5.36 2.97
N LEU A 11 10.18 -5.77 2.91
CA LEU A 11 10.86 -6.03 1.63
C LEU A 11 10.21 -7.16 0.82
N ILE A 12 9.76 -8.24 1.47
CA ILE A 12 9.03 -9.32 0.78
C ILE A 12 7.68 -8.81 0.25
N SER A 13 6.96 -7.98 1.01
CA SER A 13 5.68 -7.41 0.58
C SER A 13 5.84 -6.53 -0.67
N SER A 14 6.87 -5.69 -0.72
CA SER A 14 7.18 -4.84 -1.88
C SER A 14 7.42 -5.69 -3.14
N ASN A 15 8.31 -6.68 -3.04
CA ASN A 15 8.61 -7.61 -4.13
C ASN A 15 7.37 -8.35 -4.65
N ILE A 16 6.42 -8.74 -3.78
CA ILE A 16 5.17 -9.37 -4.21
C ILE A 16 4.36 -8.40 -5.09
N GLY A 17 4.26 -7.12 -4.70
CA GLY A 17 3.58 -6.09 -5.48
C GLY A 17 4.21 -5.87 -6.85
N GLU A 18 5.54 -5.79 -6.92
CA GLU A 18 6.28 -5.65 -8.18
C GLU A 18 6.06 -6.84 -9.12
N VAL A 19 6.10 -8.07 -8.60
CA VAL A 19 5.84 -9.28 -9.39
C VAL A 19 4.40 -9.28 -9.92
N VAL A 20 3.43 -8.88 -9.11
CA VAL A 20 2.02 -8.78 -9.56
C VAL A 20 1.88 -7.68 -10.63
N CYS A 21 2.56 -6.54 -10.52
CA CYS A 21 2.57 -5.49 -11.55
C CYS A 21 3.05 -6.03 -12.90
N ILE A 22 4.20 -6.72 -12.92
CA ILE A 22 4.77 -7.29 -14.14
C ILE A 22 3.82 -8.35 -14.72
N PHE A 23 3.29 -9.22 -13.87
CA PHE A 23 2.35 -10.25 -14.28
C PHE A 23 1.07 -9.67 -14.88
N LEU A 24 0.46 -8.65 -14.25
CA LEU A 24 -0.76 -8.02 -14.74
C LEU A 24 -0.55 -7.30 -16.06
N THR A 25 0.54 -6.54 -16.19
CA THR A 25 0.91 -5.87 -17.45
C THR A 25 1.03 -6.88 -18.59
N ALA A 26 1.76 -7.97 -18.36
CA ALA A 26 1.98 -9.01 -19.36
C ALA A 26 0.68 -9.79 -19.67
N ALA A 27 -0.12 -10.13 -18.66
CA ALA A 27 -1.36 -10.88 -18.83
C ALA A 27 -2.43 -10.07 -19.60
N LEU A 28 -2.47 -8.75 -19.43
CA LEU A 28 -3.38 -7.85 -20.12
C LEU A 28 -2.86 -7.38 -21.50
N GLY A 29 -1.62 -7.75 -21.87
CA GLY A 29 -1.00 -7.33 -23.13
C GLY A 29 -0.71 -5.82 -23.20
N MET A 30 -0.57 -5.15 -22.05
CA MET A 30 -0.31 -3.71 -22.01
C MET A 30 1.18 -3.40 -22.22
N PRO A 31 1.54 -2.18 -22.64
CA PRO A 31 2.92 -1.70 -22.63
C PRO A 31 3.55 -1.81 -21.23
N GLU A 32 4.85 -2.06 -21.17
CA GLU A 32 5.58 -2.23 -19.92
C GLU A 32 5.41 -1.02 -18.98
N ALA A 33 4.79 -1.25 -17.82
CA ALA A 33 4.55 -0.18 -16.85
C ALA A 33 5.83 0.23 -16.10
N LEU A 34 6.77 -0.71 -15.89
CA LEU A 34 8.02 -0.49 -15.15
C LEU A 34 9.15 -1.24 -15.82
N ILE A 35 10.29 -0.56 -16.00
CA ILE A 35 11.51 -1.18 -16.54
C ILE A 35 12.42 -1.72 -15.43
N PRO A 36 13.28 -2.71 -15.70
CA PRO A 36 14.14 -3.31 -14.68
C PRO A 36 15.04 -2.32 -13.93
N VAL A 37 15.52 -1.27 -14.60
CA VAL A 37 16.39 -0.24 -14.00
C VAL A 37 15.64 0.56 -12.92
N GLN A 38 14.36 0.84 -13.13
CA GLN A 38 13.51 1.51 -12.15
C GLN A 38 13.27 0.62 -10.92
N LEU A 39 12.93 -0.66 -11.14
CA LEU A 39 12.72 -1.64 -10.06
C LEU A 39 13.98 -1.85 -9.21
N LEU A 40 15.16 -1.87 -9.85
CA LEU A 40 16.42 -1.98 -9.12
C LEU A 40 16.64 -0.77 -8.20
N TRP A 41 16.31 0.44 -8.67
CA TRP A 41 16.41 1.64 -7.86
C TRP A 41 15.40 1.67 -6.71
N VAL A 42 14.16 1.24 -6.95
CA VAL A 42 13.13 1.13 -5.91
C VAL A 42 13.59 0.19 -4.80
N ASN A 43 13.94 -1.06 -5.15
CA ASN A 43 14.34 -2.07 -4.18
C ASN A 43 15.63 -1.75 -3.42
N LEU A 44 16.61 -1.14 -4.09
CA LEU A 44 17.92 -0.87 -3.48
C LEU A 44 17.93 0.42 -2.66
N VAL A 45 17.38 1.49 -3.21
CA VAL A 45 17.53 2.85 -2.67
C VAL A 45 16.26 3.26 -1.95
N THR A 46 15.14 3.25 -2.67
CA THR A 46 13.89 3.83 -2.17
C THR A 46 13.33 3.05 -0.99
N ASP A 47 13.31 1.72 -1.07
CA ASP A 47 12.89 0.82 0.00
C ASP A 47 14.01 0.51 0.98
N GLY A 48 15.27 0.65 0.57
CA GLY A 48 16.44 0.40 1.40
C GLY A 48 16.53 1.30 2.63
N PHE A 49 16.23 2.60 2.49
CA PHE A 49 16.25 3.53 3.62
C PHE A 49 15.14 3.23 4.65
N PRO A 50 13.85 3.11 4.28
CA PRO A 50 12.80 2.75 5.22
C PRO A 50 13.02 1.37 5.85
N ALA A 51 13.49 0.37 5.09
CA ALA A 51 13.81 -0.95 5.61
C ALA A 51 14.87 -0.90 6.72
N THR A 52 15.92 -0.11 6.49
CA THR A 52 16.97 0.12 7.51
C THR A 52 16.41 0.85 8.73
N ALA A 53 15.52 1.84 8.51
CA ALA A 53 14.90 2.61 9.57
C ALA A 53 13.95 1.79 10.46
N LEU A 54 13.24 0.80 9.89
CA LEU A 54 12.45 -0.19 10.65
C LEU A 54 13.32 -1.01 11.62
N GLY A 55 14.62 -1.14 11.33
CA GLY A 55 15.61 -1.71 12.25
C GLY A 55 15.70 -0.97 13.59
N PHE A 56 15.39 0.32 13.60
CA PHE A 56 15.41 1.20 14.78
C PHE A 56 14.04 1.40 15.43
N ASN A 57 13.05 0.55 15.12
CA ASN A 57 11.76 0.59 15.81
C ASN A 57 11.91 0.40 17.32
N PRO A 58 11.11 1.13 18.13
CA PRO A 58 11.12 0.95 19.58
C PRO A 58 10.67 -0.47 19.95
N PRO A 59 11.25 -1.09 20.99
CA PRO A 59 10.87 -2.42 21.42
C PRO A 59 9.45 -2.42 22.01
N ASP A 60 8.71 -3.51 21.80
CA ASP A 60 7.42 -3.74 22.47
C ASP A 60 7.62 -3.69 24.00
N LEU A 61 6.75 -2.96 24.71
CA LEU A 61 6.78 -2.85 26.18
C LEU A 61 6.66 -4.22 26.87
N ASP A 62 5.91 -5.13 26.25
CA ASP A 62 5.63 -6.47 26.77
C ASP A 62 6.65 -7.52 26.27
N ILE A 63 7.83 -7.12 25.79
CA ILE A 63 8.78 -8.07 25.21
C ILE A 63 9.35 -9.05 26.26
N MET A 64 9.52 -8.58 27.50
CA MET A 64 10.10 -9.38 28.60
C MET A 64 9.07 -10.29 29.28
N SER A 65 7.77 -10.06 29.08
CA SER A 65 6.69 -10.92 29.60
C SER A 65 6.31 -12.04 28.64
N ARG A 66 6.78 -11.99 27.38
CA ARG A 66 6.56 -13.04 26.38
C ARG A 66 7.52 -14.22 26.61
N PRO A 67 7.05 -15.47 26.48
CA PRO A 67 7.91 -16.64 26.58
C PRO A 67 8.94 -16.67 25.44
N PRO A 68 10.09 -17.35 25.62
CA PRO A 68 11.10 -17.51 24.58
C PRO A 68 10.50 -18.10 23.30
N ARG A 69 10.83 -17.48 22.16
CA ARG A 69 10.33 -17.88 20.84
C ARG A 69 10.76 -19.30 20.48
N SER A 70 9.83 -20.08 19.92
CA SER A 70 10.14 -21.40 19.36
C SER A 70 11.03 -21.29 18.11
N PRO A 71 12.10 -22.09 17.98
CA PRO A 71 12.92 -22.14 16.75
C PRO A 71 12.13 -22.58 15.50
N LYS A 72 11.00 -23.27 15.69
CA LYS A 72 10.15 -23.79 14.60
C LYS A 72 9.08 -22.80 14.13
N GLU A 73 8.95 -21.65 14.79
CA GLU A 73 7.98 -20.64 14.38
C GLU A 73 8.39 -20.05 13.02
N PRO A 74 7.51 -20.03 12.00
CA PRO A 74 7.81 -19.45 10.70
C PRO A 74 7.96 -17.92 10.80
N LEU A 75 8.67 -17.29 9.85
CA LEU A 75 8.76 -15.83 9.76
C LEU A 75 7.44 -15.19 9.31
N ILE A 76 6.70 -15.91 8.45
CA ILE A 76 5.43 -15.48 7.85
C ILE A 76 4.38 -16.55 8.17
N SER A 77 3.33 -16.17 8.91
CA SER A 77 2.16 -17.03 9.14
C SER A 77 1.24 -17.04 7.93
N SER A 78 0.36 -18.05 7.80
CA SER A 78 -0.57 -18.14 6.67
C SER A 78 -1.47 -16.92 6.53
N TRP A 79 -1.91 -16.34 7.65
CA TRP A 79 -2.68 -15.10 7.65
C TRP A 79 -1.85 -13.92 7.15
N LEU A 80 -0.62 -13.77 7.67
CA LEU A 80 0.26 -12.69 7.27
C LEU A 80 0.64 -12.77 5.79
N PHE A 81 0.82 -13.99 5.26
CA PHE A 81 1.03 -14.22 3.85
C PHE A 81 -0.18 -13.76 3.01
N CYS A 82 -1.40 -14.14 3.41
CA CYS A 82 -2.62 -13.69 2.74
C CYS A 82 -2.77 -12.16 2.77
N ARG A 83 -2.44 -11.53 3.91
CA ARG A 83 -2.43 -10.05 4.04
C ARG A 83 -1.50 -9.40 3.01
N TYR A 84 -0.25 -9.85 2.92
CA TYR A 84 0.70 -9.29 1.96
C TYR A 84 0.37 -9.64 0.51
N LEU A 85 -0.29 -10.76 0.25
CA LEU A 85 -0.80 -11.08 -1.08
C LEU A 85 -1.89 -10.09 -1.51
N ILE A 86 -2.84 -9.76 -0.62
CA ILE A 86 -3.89 -8.76 -0.89
C ILE A 86 -3.26 -7.38 -1.13
N ILE A 87 -2.29 -6.99 -0.31
CA ILE A 87 -1.56 -5.72 -0.47
C ILE A 87 -0.78 -5.69 -1.78
N GLY A 88 -0.03 -6.75 -2.09
CA GLY A 88 0.72 -6.86 -3.34
C GLY A 88 -0.18 -6.83 -4.58
N CYS A 89 -1.34 -7.51 -4.53
CA CYS A 89 -2.33 -7.43 -5.61
C CYS A 89 -2.82 -6.00 -5.84
N TYR A 90 -3.08 -5.26 -4.76
CA TYR A 90 -3.44 -3.85 -4.85
C TYR A 90 -2.31 -3.00 -5.42
N VAL A 91 -1.06 -3.17 -4.95
CA VAL A 91 0.11 -2.44 -5.47
C VAL A 91 0.24 -2.67 -6.97
N GLY A 92 0.22 -3.93 -7.42
CA GLY A 92 0.34 -4.27 -8.84
C GLY A 92 -0.83 -3.76 -9.69
N ALA A 93 -2.05 -3.79 -9.17
CA ALA A 93 -3.21 -3.22 -9.87
C ALA A 93 -3.15 -1.69 -9.93
N ALA A 94 -2.68 -1.02 -8.87
CA ALA A 94 -2.57 0.43 -8.81
C ALA A 94 -1.47 0.96 -9.74
N THR A 95 -0.32 0.29 -9.83
CA THR A 95 0.77 0.68 -10.74
C THR A 95 0.38 0.53 -12.20
N VAL A 96 -0.19 -0.62 -12.58
CA VAL A 96 -0.69 -0.85 -13.95
C VAL A 96 -1.87 0.07 -14.26
N GLY A 97 -2.78 0.25 -13.31
CA GLY A 97 -3.91 1.17 -13.42
C GLY A 97 -3.47 2.62 -13.62
N ALA A 98 -2.40 3.08 -12.97
CA ALA A 98 -1.86 4.42 -13.13
C ALA A 98 -1.24 4.64 -14.52
N ALA A 99 -0.51 3.64 -15.04
CA ALA A 99 0.00 3.67 -16.41
C ALA A 99 -1.16 3.67 -17.44
N ALA A 100 -2.14 2.79 -17.27
CA ALA A 100 -3.31 2.71 -18.14
C ALA A 100 -4.17 3.99 -18.08
N TRP A 101 -4.30 4.60 -16.90
CA TRP A 101 -5.02 5.87 -16.73
C TRP A 101 -4.42 6.98 -17.59
N TRP A 102 -3.10 7.03 -17.72
CA TRP A 102 -2.46 8.02 -18.61
C TRP A 102 -2.82 7.81 -20.08
N PHE A 103 -2.92 6.57 -20.55
CA PHE A 103 -3.31 6.28 -21.93
C PHE A 103 -4.79 6.55 -22.21
N MET A 104 -5.67 6.25 -21.25
CA MET A 104 -7.12 6.23 -21.48
C MET A 104 -7.83 7.52 -21.04
N ALA A 105 -7.43 8.10 -19.90
CA ALA A 105 -8.22 9.10 -19.21
C ALA A 105 -7.46 10.41 -18.90
N ALA A 106 -6.14 10.45 -19.06
CA ALA A 106 -5.41 11.70 -18.82
C ALA A 106 -5.83 12.79 -19.80
N HIS A 107 -5.98 14.01 -19.28
CA HIS A 107 -6.33 15.19 -20.07
C HIS A 107 -5.30 15.47 -21.18
N ASP A 108 -4.02 15.23 -20.90
CA ASP A 108 -2.90 15.41 -21.84
C ASP A 108 -2.56 14.11 -22.60
N GLY A 109 -3.36 13.06 -22.43
CA GLY A 109 -3.13 11.74 -23.00
C GLY A 109 -3.84 11.52 -24.35
N PRO A 110 -3.52 10.42 -25.06
CA PRO A 110 -4.10 10.07 -26.36
C PRO A 110 -5.56 9.59 -26.31
N LYS A 111 -6.14 9.38 -25.12
CA LYS A 111 -7.51 8.89 -24.90
C LYS A 111 -7.85 7.63 -25.70
N LEU A 112 -7.02 6.60 -25.52
CA LEU A 112 -7.15 5.32 -26.21
C LEU A 112 -8.22 4.44 -25.56
N SER A 113 -8.84 3.58 -26.35
CA SER A 113 -9.67 2.49 -25.83
C SER A 113 -8.80 1.39 -25.21
N PHE A 114 -9.40 0.61 -24.30
CA PHE A 114 -8.73 -0.55 -23.69
C PHE A 114 -8.27 -1.58 -24.74
N TYR A 115 -9.05 -1.76 -25.82
CA TYR A 115 -8.71 -2.67 -26.90
C TYR A 115 -7.41 -2.23 -27.62
N GLN A 116 -7.31 -0.95 -27.97
CA GLN A 116 -6.10 -0.39 -28.60
C GLN A 116 -4.88 -0.50 -27.70
N LEU A 117 -5.05 -0.33 -26.39
CA LEU A 117 -3.96 -0.44 -25.42
C LEU A 117 -3.45 -1.88 -25.26
N SER A 118 -4.36 -2.86 -25.14
CA SER A 118 -4.00 -4.28 -25.02
C SER A 118 -3.41 -4.87 -26.31
N HIS A 119 -3.70 -4.27 -27.47
CA HIS A 119 -3.22 -4.72 -28.77
C HIS A 119 -2.17 -3.77 -29.38
N TYR A 120 -1.39 -3.08 -28.54
CA TYR A 120 -0.44 -2.06 -28.99
C TYR A 120 0.63 -2.60 -29.98
N LEU A 121 1.02 -3.87 -29.86
CA LEU A 121 1.99 -4.52 -30.77
C LEU A 121 1.51 -4.59 -32.23
N GLN A 122 0.21 -4.43 -32.47
CA GLN A 122 -0.38 -4.41 -33.81
C GLN A 122 -0.38 -3.01 -34.43
N CYS A 123 0.06 -1.98 -33.70
CA CYS A 123 0.13 -0.61 -34.20
C CYS A 123 1.09 -0.53 -35.39
N ARG A 124 0.52 -0.31 -36.58
CA ARG A 124 1.23 -0.08 -37.84
C ARG A 124 0.52 1.03 -38.60
N GLU A 125 1.28 1.84 -39.33
CA GLU A 125 0.73 2.89 -40.20
C GLU A 125 -0.28 2.27 -41.19
N GLY A 126 -1.54 2.71 -41.15
CA GLY A 126 -2.61 2.26 -42.03
C GLY A 126 -3.53 1.15 -41.46
N HIS A 127 -3.37 0.71 -40.21
CA HIS A 127 -4.32 -0.19 -39.57
C HIS A 127 -5.62 0.54 -39.18
N VAL A 128 -6.78 0.00 -39.55
CA VAL A 128 -8.09 0.66 -39.38
C VAL A 128 -8.41 1.00 -37.91
N GLU A 129 -8.02 0.13 -36.98
CA GLU A 129 -8.26 0.31 -35.54
C GLU A 129 -7.34 1.36 -34.89
N PHE A 130 -6.24 1.76 -35.54
CA PHE A 130 -5.29 2.76 -35.01
C PHE A 130 -5.28 4.06 -35.84
N SER A 131 -6.37 4.32 -36.59
CA SER A 131 -6.50 5.53 -37.39
C SER A 131 -6.45 6.78 -36.50
N GLY A 132 -5.48 7.66 -36.74
CA GLY A 132 -5.30 8.91 -35.98
C GLY A 132 -4.42 8.80 -34.74
N VAL A 133 -3.85 7.62 -34.43
CA VAL A 133 -2.93 7.43 -33.28
C VAL A 133 -1.50 7.30 -33.78
N GLN A 134 -0.56 8.04 -33.17
CA GLN A 134 0.87 7.88 -33.45
C GLN A 134 1.43 6.73 -32.60
N CYS A 135 1.98 5.68 -33.22
CA CYS A 135 2.49 4.50 -32.50
C CYS A 135 3.64 4.83 -31.50
N LEU A 136 4.35 5.95 -31.69
CA LEU A 136 5.39 6.44 -30.77
C LEU A 136 4.83 6.72 -29.35
N VAL A 137 3.51 6.92 -29.21
CA VAL A 137 2.89 7.19 -27.89
C VAL A 137 3.05 6.03 -26.90
N PHE A 138 3.13 4.79 -27.39
CA PHE A 138 3.27 3.60 -26.55
C PHE A 138 4.68 3.47 -25.93
N GLU A 139 5.68 4.13 -26.51
CA GLU A 139 7.06 4.21 -25.99
C GLU A 139 7.28 5.45 -25.11
N SER A 140 6.22 6.19 -24.79
CA SER A 140 6.36 7.43 -24.01
C SER A 140 6.76 7.16 -22.55
N PRO A 141 7.57 8.05 -21.94
CA PRO A 141 8.04 7.88 -20.55
C PRO A 141 7.01 8.29 -19.48
N TYR A 142 5.92 8.95 -19.86
CA TYR A 142 4.87 9.41 -18.93
C TYR A 142 4.16 8.27 -18.17
N PRO A 143 3.63 7.21 -18.83
CA PRO A 143 2.97 6.11 -18.13
C PRO A 143 3.91 5.37 -17.17
N MET A 144 5.18 5.20 -17.55
CA MET A 144 6.20 4.61 -16.68
C MET A 144 6.44 5.47 -15.43
N THR A 145 6.47 6.79 -15.59
CA THR A 145 6.62 7.73 -14.47
C THR A 145 5.41 7.67 -13.52
N MET A 146 4.20 7.54 -14.05
CA MET A 146 2.98 7.38 -13.25
C MET A 146 3.02 6.08 -12.43
N ALA A 147 3.34 4.95 -13.07
CA ALA A 147 3.48 3.67 -12.40
C ALA A 147 4.57 3.70 -11.32
N LEU A 148 5.75 4.24 -11.63
CA LEU A 148 6.86 4.36 -10.69
C LEU A 148 6.50 5.23 -9.49
N SER A 149 5.85 6.38 -9.73
CA SER A 149 5.47 7.29 -8.64
C SER A 149 4.39 6.70 -7.75
N VAL A 150 3.44 5.93 -8.30
CA VAL A 150 2.46 5.18 -7.51
C VAL A 150 3.14 4.09 -6.68
N LEU A 151 4.06 3.32 -7.26
CA LEU A 151 4.81 2.30 -6.55
C LEU A 151 5.57 2.89 -5.36
N VAL A 152 6.39 3.91 -5.59
CA VAL A 152 7.18 4.58 -4.55
C VAL A 152 6.28 5.16 -3.45
N THR A 153 5.18 5.82 -3.81
CA THR A 153 4.26 6.40 -2.84
C THR A 153 3.56 5.33 -2.00
N ILE A 154 3.15 4.22 -2.63
CA ILE A 154 2.57 3.07 -1.93
C ILE A 154 3.59 2.46 -0.97
N GLU A 155 4.85 2.27 -1.38
CA GLU A 155 5.88 1.69 -0.52
C GLU A 155 6.20 2.57 0.69
N MET A 156 6.20 3.90 0.53
CA MET A 156 6.35 4.80 1.67
C MET A 156 5.18 4.68 2.65
N CYS A 157 3.96 4.50 2.14
CA CYS A 157 2.78 4.24 2.98
C CYS A 157 2.85 2.85 3.63
N ASN A 158 3.34 1.84 2.91
CA ASN A 158 3.50 0.48 3.40
C ASN A 158 4.61 0.37 4.46
N ALA A 159 5.63 1.23 4.39
CA ALA A 159 6.66 1.36 5.42
C ALA A 159 6.05 1.86 6.75
N LEU A 160 5.12 2.82 6.70
CA LEU A 160 4.36 3.26 7.88
C LEU A 160 3.49 2.13 8.45
N ASN A 161 2.80 1.39 7.59
CA ASN A 161 2.04 0.21 8.00
C ASN A 161 2.94 -0.86 8.63
N SER A 162 4.16 -0.98 8.13
CA SER A 162 5.17 -1.88 8.65
C SER A 162 5.77 -1.42 9.97
N LEU A 163 5.40 -0.27 10.54
CA LEU A 163 5.81 0.12 11.90
C LEU A 163 5.28 -0.84 12.98
N SER A 164 4.15 -1.50 12.72
CA SER A 164 3.58 -2.51 13.62
C SER A 164 2.88 -3.64 12.91
N GLU A 165 3.06 -4.86 13.42
CA GLU A 165 2.41 -6.04 12.83
C GLU A 165 0.89 -6.01 13.02
N ASN A 166 0.43 -5.80 14.26
CA ASN A 166 -0.99 -5.88 14.61
C ASN A 166 -1.56 -4.59 15.24
N GLN A 167 -0.72 -3.67 15.73
CA GLN A 167 -1.22 -2.39 16.25
C GLN A 167 -1.64 -1.47 15.10
N SER A 168 -2.69 -0.67 15.34
CA SER A 168 -3.13 0.38 14.43
C SER A 168 -2.15 1.55 14.37
N LEU A 169 -2.06 2.20 13.22
CA LEU A 169 -1.30 3.45 13.06
C LEU A 169 -1.82 4.56 13.99
N LEU A 170 -3.11 4.53 14.33
CA LEU A 170 -3.72 5.46 15.29
C LEU A 170 -3.21 5.27 16.72
N LYS A 171 -2.84 4.03 17.09
CA LYS A 171 -2.35 3.70 18.44
C LYS A 171 -0.84 3.85 18.53
N MET A 172 -0.13 3.50 17.47
CA MET A 172 1.31 3.75 17.34
C MET A 172 1.55 4.70 16.17
N PRO A 173 1.62 6.01 16.45
CA PRO A 173 1.70 7.00 15.39
C PRO A 173 3.07 6.98 14.68
N PRO A 174 3.16 7.50 13.45
CA PRO A 174 4.39 7.52 12.65
C PRO A 174 5.61 8.13 13.35
N TRP A 175 5.39 9.15 14.18
CA TRP A 175 6.47 9.84 14.90
C TRP A 175 7.07 9.03 16.06
N SER A 176 6.55 7.83 16.35
CA SER A 176 7.16 6.91 17.33
C SER A 176 8.56 6.45 16.88
N ASN A 177 8.81 6.41 15.57
CA ASN A 177 10.13 6.19 15.00
C ASN A 177 10.53 7.39 14.11
N PRO A 178 11.25 8.40 14.65
CA PRO A 178 11.67 9.57 13.86
C PRO A 178 12.65 9.19 12.74
N TRP A 179 13.40 8.09 12.88
CA TRP A 179 14.28 7.59 11.82
C TRP A 179 13.49 7.10 10.61
N LEU A 180 12.34 6.47 10.83
CA LEU A 180 11.47 6.02 9.74
C LEU A 180 10.89 7.21 8.97
N VAL A 181 10.43 8.24 9.68
CA VAL A 181 9.92 9.46 9.03
C VAL A 181 11.04 10.15 8.25
N GLY A 182 12.24 10.26 8.81
CA GLY A 182 13.40 10.81 8.12
C GLY A 182 13.78 10.00 6.87
N ALA A 183 13.72 8.67 6.95
CA ALA A 183 13.98 7.78 5.81
C ALA A 183 12.92 7.93 4.70
N ILE A 184 11.63 8.03 5.04
CA ILE A 184 10.56 8.27 4.07
C ILE A 184 10.74 9.63 3.39
N CYS A 185 11.06 10.68 4.15
CA CYS A 185 11.35 11.99 3.58
C CYS A 185 12.56 11.96 2.65
N LEU A 186 13.62 11.22 3.01
CA LEU A 186 14.79 11.04 2.17
C LEU A 186 14.45 10.28 0.88
N SER A 187 13.74 9.15 0.98
CA SER A 187 13.30 8.37 -0.17
C SER A 187 12.43 9.19 -1.12
N MET A 188 11.51 10.00 -0.59
CA MET A 188 10.69 10.89 -1.41
C MET A 188 11.50 12.03 -2.06
N ALA A 189 12.48 12.59 -1.34
CA ALA A 189 13.39 13.58 -1.89
C ALA A 189 14.26 12.99 -3.01
N LEU A 190 14.72 11.74 -2.87
CA LEU A 190 15.45 11.02 -3.91
C LEU A 190 14.56 10.70 -5.12
N HIS A 191 13.28 10.42 -4.91
CA HIS A 191 12.32 10.27 -6.01
C HIS A 191 12.13 11.58 -6.79
N PHE A 192 12.05 12.72 -6.10
CA PHE A 192 12.04 14.01 -6.78
C PHE A 192 13.38 14.33 -7.47
N LEU A 193 14.50 13.90 -6.88
CA LEU A 193 15.82 14.06 -7.49
C LEU A 193 15.89 13.37 -8.86
N ILE A 194 15.44 12.12 -8.96
CA ILE A 194 15.46 11.39 -10.24
C ILE A 194 14.51 11.99 -11.29
N LEU A 195 13.47 12.73 -10.88
CA LEU A 195 12.50 13.36 -11.78
C LEU A 195 12.93 14.73 -12.32
N TYR A 196 13.63 15.52 -11.50
CA TYR A 196 13.91 16.94 -11.81
C TYR A 196 15.37 17.24 -12.14
N VAL A 197 16.32 16.35 -11.81
CA VAL A 197 17.74 16.59 -12.06
C VAL A 197 18.22 15.83 -13.29
N ASP A 198 18.43 16.56 -14.38
CA ASP A 198 19.17 16.07 -15.55
C ASP A 198 20.58 15.65 -15.09
N PRO A 199 21.05 14.41 -15.34
CA PRO A 199 20.72 13.47 -16.43
C PRO A 199 19.84 12.26 -16.05
N LEU A 200 19.35 12.19 -14.81
CA LEU A 200 18.68 10.99 -14.26
C LEU A 200 17.41 10.58 -15.04
N PRO A 201 16.52 11.50 -15.46
CA PRO A 201 15.31 11.13 -16.20
C PRO A 201 15.58 10.37 -17.52
N VAL A 202 16.74 10.61 -18.15
CA VAL A 202 17.13 9.92 -19.40
C VAL A 202 17.52 8.46 -19.12
N ILE A 203 18.22 8.21 -18.02
CA ILE A 203 18.66 6.85 -17.64
C ILE A 203 17.45 6.02 -17.20
N PHE A 204 16.55 6.62 -16.41
CA PHE A 204 15.37 5.95 -15.89
C PHE A 204 14.17 5.96 -16.83
N GLN A 205 14.26 6.60 -18.01
CA GLN A 205 13.15 6.75 -18.97
C GLN A 205 11.89 7.35 -18.31
N ILE A 206 12.07 8.43 -17.54
CA ILE A 206 11.00 9.13 -16.82
C ILE A 206 10.94 10.61 -17.19
N ARG A 207 9.84 11.28 -16.84
CA ARG A 207 9.61 12.72 -17.04
C ARG A 207 9.00 13.35 -15.80
N PRO A 208 9.16 14.65 -15.55
CA PRO A 208 8.50 15.30 -14.43
C PRO A 208 6.97 15.28 -14.59
N LEU A 209 6.26 14.96 -13.50
CA LEU A 209 4.81 14.92 -13.45
C LEU A 209 4.22 16.32 -13.17
N SER A 210 3.04 16.58 -13.74
CA SER A 210 2.24 17.76 -13.45
C SER A 210 1.52 17.63 -12.09
N TRP A 211 1.03 18.75 -11.55
CA TRP A 211 0.27 18.74 -10.30
C TRP A 211 -1.00 17.86 -10.36
N THR A 212 -1.70 17.85 -11.50
CA THR A 212 -2.90 17.02 -11.71
C THR A 212 -2.57 15.53 -11.67
N GLN A 213 -1.45 15.14 -12.28
CA GLN A 213 -0.93 13.78 -12.25
C GLN A 213 -0.54 13.36 -10.83
N TRP A 214 0.12 14.23 -10.07
CA TRP A 214 0.45 13.98 -8.66
C TRP A 214 -0.77 13.75 -7.77
N VAL A 215 -1.87 14.48 -8.01
CA VAL A 215 -3.12 14.24 -7.29
C VAL A 215 -3.65 12.84 -7.57
N VAL A 216 -3.58 12.36 -8.81
CA VAL A 216 -3.98 10.99 -9.18
C VAL A 216 -3.07 9.96 -8.52
N VAL A 217 -1.75 10.18 -8.50
CA VAL A 217 -0.80 9.32 -7.80
C VAL A 217 -1.20 9.20 -6.32
N LEU A 218 -1.43 10.31 -5.63
CA LEU A 218 -1.83 10.30 -4.22
C LEU A 218 -3.19 9.61 -3.99
N LYS A 219 -4.17 9.84 -4.87
CA LYS A 219 -5.49 9.18 -4.81
C LYS A 219 -5.38 7.67 -4.98
N MET A 220 -4.52 7.19 -5.87
CA MET A 220 -4.29 5.76 -6.10
C MET A 220 -3.41 5.11 -5.04
N SER A 221 -2.56 5.85 -4.33
CA SER A 221 -1.62 5.27 -3.37
C SER A 221 -2.13 5.27 -1.92
N LEU A 222 -2.77 6.34 -1.46
CA LEU A 222 -3.22 6.48 -0.06
C LEU A 222 -4.21 5.40 0.43
N PRO A 223 -5.09 4.80 -0.39
CA PRO A 223 -6.00 3.75 0.07
C PRO A 223 -5.28 2.50 0.61
N VAL A 224 -3.99 2.28 0.29
CA VAL A 224 -3.20 1.18 0.87
C VAL A 224 -3.14 1.23 2.40
N ILE A 225 -3.11 2.43 2.99
CA ILE A 225 -3.11 2.61 4.45
C ILE A 225 -4.42 2.11 5.05
N LEU A 226 -5.54 2.53 4.45
CA LEU A 226 -6.88 2.12 4.89
C LEU A 226 -7.07 0.61 4.76
N MET A 227 -6.56 0.04 3.67
CA MET A 227 -6.65 -1.38 3.40
C MET A 227 -5.87 -2.20 4.42
N ASP A 228 -4.59 -1.88 4.69
CA ASP A 228 -3.81 -2.59 5.72
C ASP A 228 -4.37 -2.38 7.12
N GLU A 229 -4.85 -1.18 7.45
CA GLU A 229 -5.48 -0.91 8.75
C GLU A 229 -6.75 -1.74 8.94
N THR A 230 -7.54 -1.93 7.88
CA THR A 230 -8.71 -2.83 7.87
C THR A 230 -8.27 -4.29 8.07
N LEU A 231 -7.21 -4.73 7.40
CA LEU A 231 -6.69 -6.10 7.55
C LEU A 231 -6.14 -6.35 8.96
N LYS A 232 -5.45 -5.36 9.56
CA LYS A 232 -5.01 -5.40 10.97
C LYS A 232 -6.19 -5.45 11.92
N PHE A 233 -7.23 -4.68 11.66
CA PHE A 233 -8.45 -4.69 12.44
C PHE A 233 -9.15 -6.06 12.40
N LEU A 234 -9.26 -6.67 11.21
CA LEU A 234 -9.78 -8.03 11.06
C LEU A 234 -8.93 -9.07 11.79
N ALA A 235 -7.61 -8.94 11.72
CA ALA A 235 -6.67 -9.81 12.41
C ALA A 235 -6.90 -9.80 13.93
N ARG A 236 -7.00 -8.61 14.52
CA ARG A 236 -7.19 -8.42 15.97
C ARG A 236 -8.53 -8.97 16.47
N ASN A 237 -9.62 -8.77 15.74
CA ASN A 237 -10.96 -9.07 16.22
C ASN A 237 -11.42 -10.49 15.90
N TYR A 238 -11.01 -11.06 14.76
CA TYR A 238 -11.58 -12.31 14.24
C TYR A 238 -10.59 -13.47 14.17
N ILE A 239 -9.28 -13.21 14.14
CA ILE A 239 -8.27 -14.24 13.84
C ILE A 239 -7.37 -14.53 15.04
N GLU A 240 -7.02 -13.51 15.82
CA GLU A 240 -6.23 -13.64 17.05
C GLU A 240 -7.01 -13.21 18.32
N PRO A 241 -8.20 -13.76 18.62
CA PRO A 241 -8.84 -13.47 19.91
C PRO A 241 -8.04 -14.03 21.11
N GLY A 242 -7.06 -14.92 20.88
CA GLY A 242 -6.42 -15.72 21.92
C GLY A 242 -5.45 -15.01 22.88
N SER A 243 -4.88 -13.85 22.55
CA SER A 243 -3.91 -13.17 23.44
C SER A 243 -4.57 -12.19 24.42
N GLN A 244 -5.68 -11.56 24.02
CA GLN A 244 -6.48 -10.73 24.91
C GLN A 244 -7.39 -11.57 25.81
N ILE A 245 -7.89 -12.72 25.35
CA ILE A 245 -8.70 -13.60 26.21
C ILE A 245 -7.88 -14.15 27.37
N GLN A 246 -6.59 -14.48 27.21
CA GLN A 246 -5.78 -14.95 28.34
C GLN A 246 -5.53 -13.87 29.40
N THR A 247 -5.25 -12.63 28.99
CA THR A 247 -5.07 -11.50 29.91
C THR A 247 -6.39 -11.08 30.55
N LEU A 248 -7.49 -11.08 29.79
CA LEU A 248 -8.84 -10.87 30.33
C LEU A 248 -9.27 -12.00 31.27
N GLN A 249 -8.89 -13.25 31.01
CA GLN A 249 -9.23 -14.39 31.85
C GLN A 249 -8.41 -14.41 33.15
N GLU A 250 -7.16 -13.93 33.13
CA GLU A 250 -6.38 -13.65 34.35
C GLU A 250 -6.91 -12.44 35.15
N GLU A 251 -7.32 -11.36 34.48
CA GLU A 251 -7.96 -10.20 35.12
C GLU A 251 -9.39 -10.49 35.62
N GLU A 252 -10.17 -11.30 34.91
CA GLU A 252 -11.52 -11.74 35.30
C GLU A 252 -11.46 -12.76 36.44
N LEU A 253 -10.45 -13.64 36.50
CA LEU A 253 -10.24 -14.51 37.66
C LEU A 253 -9.94 -13.68 38.92
N GLN A 254 -9.23 -12.55 38.78
CA GLN A 254 -9.02 -11.60 39.88
C GLN A 254 -10.27 -10.76 40.20
N ARG A 255 -11.03 -10.31 39.20
CA ARG A 255 -12.20 -9.43 39.36
C ARG A 255 -13.48 -10.17 39.80
N SER A 256 -13.61 -11.44 39.43
CA SER A 256 -14.67 -12.38 39.89
C SER A 256 -14.64 -12.60 41.41
N ARG A 257 -13.50 -12.32 42.06
CA ARG A 257 -13.38 -12.34 43.51
C ARG A 257 -14.07 -11.15 44.22
N VAL A 258 -14.46 -10.10 43.50
CA VAL A 258 -14.79 -8.80 44.14
C VAL A 258 -16.24 -8.36 43.96
N ASN A 259 -16.95 -8.70 42.89
CA ASN A 259 -18.39 -8.43 42.78
C ASN A 259 -18.90 -8.91 41.42
N THR A 260 -20.18 -9.26 41.30
CA THR A 260 -21.17 -8.43 40.56
C THR A 260 -22.48 -9.20 40.35
N GLY A 261 -23.60 -8.51 40.63
CA GLY A 261 -24.95 -8.97 40.36
C GLY A 261 -25.47 -8.69 38.93
N PHE A 262 -26.64 -9.27 38.66
CA PHE A 262 -27.26 -9.48 37.34
C PHE A 262 -27.47 -8.25 36.44
N ILE A 263 -27.57 -7.03 37.00
CA ILE A 263 -27.85 -5.81 36.21
C ILE A 263 -26.60 -5.28 35.49
N GLY A 264 -25.41 -5.48 36.06
CA GLY A 264 -24.14 -5.11 35.39
C GLY A 264 -23.87 -5.94 34.13
N ALA A 265 -24.32 -7.20 34.11
CA ALA A 265 -24.11 -8.14 33.00
C ALA A 265 -24.95 -7.80 31.75
N VAL A 266 -26.08 -7.10 31.90
CA VAL A 266 -26.94 -6.70 30.78
C VAL A 266 -26.43 -5.41 30.14
N MET A 267 -25.98 -4.45 30.95
CA MET A 267 -25.36 -3.21 30.47
C MET A 267 -23.98 -3.46 29.84
N TRP A 268 -23.23 -4.45 30.32
CA TRP A 268 -22.00 -4.95 29.71
C TRP A 268 -22.24 -5.54 28.30
N ARG A 269 -23.27 -6.38 28.13
CA ARG A 269 -23.59 -7.01 26.83
C ARG A 269 -23.99 -6.02 25.73
N LEU A 270 -24.70 -4.94 26.07
CA LEU A 270 -25.03 -3.89 25.09
C LEU A 270 -23.81 -3.04 24.71
N HIS A 271 -22.86 -2.85 25.63
CA HIS A 271 -21.60 -2.15 25.35
C HIS A 271 -20.63 -2.99 24.49
N GLU A 272 -20.72 -4.32 24.55
CA GLU A 272 -19.86 -5.25 23.82
C GLU A 272 -20.20 -5.34 22.32
N SER A 273 -21.48 -5.16 21.95
CA SER A 273 -21.93 -5.16 20.55
C SER A 273 -21.52 -3.91 19.76
N VAL A 274 -21.12 -2.83 20.44
CA VAL A 274 -20.72 -1.55 19.82
C VAL A 274 -19.19 -1.35 19.89
N ARG A 275 -18.48 -2.16 20.67
CA ARG A 275 -17.02 -2.07 20.88
C ARG A 275 -16.15 -2.50 19.70
N GLY A 276 -16.74 -3.12 18.69
CA GLY A 276 -16.00 -3.54 17.49
C GLY A 276 -15.58 -2.37 16.62
N VAL A 277 -16.46 -1.39 16.38
CA VAL A 277 -16.14 -0.28 15.48
C VAL A 277 -15.50 0.84 16.27
N SER A 278 -14.19 1.07 16.10
CA SER A 278 -13.59 2.29 16.60
C SER A 278 -14.13 3.45 15.77
N TRP A 279 -15.06 4.21 16.34
CA TRP A 279 -15.62 5.39 15.69
C TRP A 279 -14.54 6.41 15.32
N SER A 280 -13.38 6.39 16.00
CA SER A 280 -12.17 7.11 15.61
C SER A 280 -11.59 6.62 14.27
N PHE A 281 -11.62 5.31 13.98
CA PHE A 281 -11.24 4.78 12.67
C PHE A 281 -12.23 5.19 11.59
N VAL A 282 -13.55 5.11 11.86
CA VAL A 282 -14.57 5.57 10.90
C VAL A 282 -14.46 7.09 10.68
N LEU A 283 -14.21 7.90 11.70
CA LEU A 283 -14.10 9.35 11.59
C LEU A 283 -12.78 9.83 10.92
N VAL A 284 -11.71 9.04 10.95
CA VAL A 284 -10.43 9.37 10.30
C VAL A 284 -10.34 8.77 8.90
N SER A 285 -10.90 7.57 8.69
CA SER A 285 -10.98 6.95 7.37
C SER A 285 -12.09 7.57 6.52
N ALA A 286 -13.23 7.98 7.08
CA ALA A 286 -14.33 8.54 6.30
C ALA A 286 -13.94 9.79 5.52
N PRO A 287 -13.18 10.78 6.04
CA PRO A 287 -12.71 11.90 5.23
C PRO A 287 -11.77 11.47 4.10
N LEU A 288 -10.97 10.42 4.30
CA LEU A 288 -10.02 9.90 3.32
C LEU A 288 -10.74 9.08 2.23
N VAL A 289 -11.71 8.25 2.62
CA VAL A 289 -12.66 7.56 1.74
C VAL A 289 -13.51 8.57 1.00
N ILE A 290 -14.08 9.55 1.69
CA ILE A 290 -14.83 10.65 1.09
C ILE A 290 -13.91 11.44 0.17
N TRP A 291 -12.64 11.70 0.48
CA TRP A 291 -11.71 12.37 -0.44
C TRP A 291 -11.35 11.53 -1.67
N ILE A 292 -11.24 10.20 -1.52
CA ILE A 292 -11.06 9.25 -2.63
C ILE A 292 -12.31 9.24 -3.53
N PHE A 293 -13.51 9.29 -2.95
CA PHE A 293 -14.79 9.19 -3.66
C PHE A 293 -15.41 10.55 -4.05
N SER A 294 -14.95 11.64 -3.45
CA SER A 294 -15.41 13.02 -3.69
C SER A 294 -14.45 13.65 -4.67
N LEU A 295 -14.90 13.72 -5.92
CA LEU A 295 -14.32 14.44 -7.07
C LEU A 295 -13.30 13.62 -7.88
N ASP A 296 -13.80 12.75 -8.76
CA ASP A 296 -13.71 13.00 -10.20
C ASP A 296 -14.78 12.20 -10.95
N SER A 297 -15.65 12.91 -11.65
CA SER A 297 -16.67 12.37 -12.56
C SER A 297 -16.08 11.58 -13.75
N ASP A 298 -14.76 11.62 -13.94
CA ASP A 298 -14.10 11.02 -15.11
C ASP A 298 -13.76 9.53 -14.97
N ILE A 299 -13.51 9.01 -13.76
CA ILE A 299 -13.20 7.56 -13.58
C ILE A 299 -14.46 6.70 -13.78
N THR A 300 -15.64 7.22 -13.45
CA THR A 300 -16.92 6.55 -13.72
C THR A 300 -17.21 6.40 -15.21
N ASN A 301 -16.70 7.30 -16.05
CA ASN A 301 -16.83 7.20 -17.52
C ASN A 301 -15.94 6.07 -18.11
N ILE A 302 -14.98 5.53 -17.35
CA ILE A 302 -14.12 4.42 -17.79
C ILE A 302 -14.86 3.07 -17.78
N PHE A 303 -15.89 2.91 -16.94
CA PHE A 303 -16.61 1.65 -16.78
C PHE A 303 -17.99 1.62 -17.47
N TRP A 304 -18.48 2.76 -17.98
CA TRP A 304 -19.86 2.93 -18.46
C TRP A 304 -20.01 3.65 -19.82
N GLU A 305 -18.96 3.74 -20.63
CA GLU A 305 -19.02 4.05 -22.07
C GLU A 305 -18.25 3.02 -22.89
#